data_AF-B8DS81-F1
#
_entry.id   AF-B8DS81-F1
#
_cell.length_a   1.000
_cell.length_b   1.000
_cell.length_c   1.000
_cell.angle_alpha   90.00
_cell.angle_beta   90.00
_cell.angle_gamma   90.00
#
_symmetry.space_group_name_H-M   'P 1'
#
loop_
_entity.id
_entity.type
_entity.pdbx_description
1 polymer ?
#
loop_
_entity_poly.entity_id
_entity_poly.type
_entity_poly.pdbx_seq_one_letter_code
_entity_poly.pdbx_strand_id
1 'polypeptide(L)'
;MTILTLLSAVAAFVATVCLAAIALLHGAWVLGSTLWLDKVIPRTPDSVGGRPLFAVSRGLTGAVTLAFAMLALLPGLTLGWLPLPPPGMAPTLCLGAAFIFVVRAIGDFRYCGVFRRIRSTTFAHWDARLYTPLCLLLAACYGLLGVAPH
;
A
#
# COMPACT_ATOMS: atom_id res chain seq x y z
N MET A 1 23.58 -9.93 15.99
CA MET A 1 22.30 -9.53 15.37
C MET A 1 21.21 -9.78 16.40
N THR A 2 20.58 -8.73 16.93
CA THR A 2 19.47 -8.90 17.89
C THR A 2 18.21 -9.34 17.14
N ILE A 3 17.26 -9.98 17.82
CA ILE A 3 15.97 -10.37 17.22
C ILE A 3 15.27 -9.17 16.58
N LEU A 4 15.38 -7.98 17.18
CA LEU A 4 14.78 -6.74 16.67
C LEU A 4 15.41 -6.26 15.36
N THR A 5 16.74 -6.38 15.22
CA THR A 5 17.43 -6.06 13.96
C THR A 5 17.02 -7.00 12.82
N LEU A 6 16.85 -8.29 13.13
CA LEU A 6 16.37 -9.26 12.15
C LEU A 6 14.93 -8.95 11.72
N LEU A 7 14.03 -8.69 12.68
CA LEU A 7 12.64 -8.33 12.38
C LEU A 7 12.53 -7.05 11.55
N SER A 8 13.36 -6.04 11.84
CA SER A 8 13.40 -4.79 11.06
C SER A 8 13.87 -5.02 9.63
N ALA A 9 14.89 -5.86 9.43
CA ALA A 9 15.33 -6.26 8.09
C ALA A 9 14.25 -7.03 7.32
N VAL A 10 13.56 -7.99 7.96
CA VAL A 10 12.45 -8.71 7.31
C VAL A 10 11.32 -7.75 6.95
N ALA A 11 10.94 -6.86 7.86
CA ALA A 11 9.91 -5.86 7.61
C ALA A 11 10.27 -4.92 6.46
N ALA A 12 11.52 -4.46 6.40
CA ALA A 12 12.01 -3.62 5.32
C ALA A 12 11.99 -4.33 3.97
N PHE A 13 12.41 -5.59 3.92
CA PHE A 13 12.38 -6.39 2.70
C PHE A 13 10.94 -6.59 2.20
N VAL A 14 10.04 -7.03 3.08
CA VAL A 14 8.62 -7.26 2.75
C VAL A 14 7.95 -5.98 2.26
N ALA A 15 8.11 -4.87 2.99
CA ALA A 15 7.51 -3.59 2.61
C ALA A 15 8.01 -3.11 1.25
N THR A 16 9.33 -3.17 1.03
CA THR A 16 9.97 -2.79 -0.24
C THR A 16 9.41 -3.59 -1.41
N VAL A 17 9.40 -4.92 -1.31
CA VAL A 17 8.93 -5.80 -2.40
C VAL A 17 7.46 -5.58 -2.71
N CYS A 18 6.61 -5.52 -1.69
CA CYS A 18 5.18 -5.30 -1.87
C CYS A 18 4.88 -3.96 -2.55
N LEU A 19 5.50 -2.87 -2.08
CA LEU A 19 5.27 -1.55 -2.65
C LEU A 19 5.91 -1.35 -4.01
N ALA A 20 7.07 -1.95 -4.28
CA ALA A 20 7.65 -1.96 -5.61
C ALA A 20 6.71 -2.65 -6.61
N ALA A 21 6.14 -3.80 -6.25
CA ALA A 21 5.17 -4.51 -7.09
C ALA A 21 3.90 -3.67 -7.35
N ILE A 22 3.37 -3.00 -6.31
CA ILE A 22 2.20 -2.12 -6.45
C ILE A 22 2.53 -0.89 -7.32
N ALA A 23 3.70 -0.28 -7.13
CA ALA A 23 4.15 0.87 -7.91
C ALA A 23 4.30 0.50 -9.40
N LEU A 24 4.87 -0.67 -9.71
CA LEU A 24 4.97 -1.17 -11.08
C LEU A 24 3.59 -1.38 -11.72
N LEU A 25 2.64 -1.96 -10.98
CA LEU A 25 1.27 -2.14 -11.46
C LEU A 25 0.60 -0.79 -11.77
N HIS A 26 0.74 0.21 -10.90
CA HIS A 26 0.20 1.55 -11.14
C HIS A 26 0.92 2.26 -12.31
N GLY A 27 2.23 2.08 -12.43
CA GLY A 27 3.02 2.56 -13.56
C GLY A 27 2.53 1.98 -14.89
N ALA A 28 2.21 0.68 -14.91
CA ALA A 28 1.62 0.05 -16.10
C ALA A 28 0.28 0.71 -16.49
N TRP A 29 -0.57 1.08 -15.54
CA TRP A 29 -1.83 1.80 -15.81
C TRP A 29 -1.61 3.21 -16.35
N VAL A 30 -0.59 3.92 -15.85
CA VAL A 30 -0.19 5.24 -16.42
C VAL A 30 0.21 5.09 -17.88
N LEU A 31 0.90 4.00 -18.23
CA LEU A 31 1.30 3.65 -19.59
C LEU A 31 0.15 3.10 -20.45
N GLY A 32 -1.05 2.93 -19.88
CA GLY A 32 -2.26 2.53 -20.61
C GLY A 32 -2.65 1.06 -20.50
N SER A 33 -1.98 0.27 -19.65
CA SER A 33 -2.40 -1.11 -19.36
C SER A 33 -3.78 -1.16 -18.69
N THR A 34 -4.56 -2.20 -19.00
CA THR A 34 -5.87 -2.48 -18.38
C THR A 34 -5.81 -3.60 -17.34
N LEU A 35 -4.61 -4.11 -17.07
CA LEU A 35 -4.37 -5.24 -16.16
C LEU A 35 -5.05 -5.00 -14.80
N TRP A 36 -5.98 -5.88 -14.41
CA TRP A 36 -6.66 -5.86 -13.09
C TRP A 36 -7.54 -4.64 -12.78
N LEU A 37 -7.78 -3.72 -13.72
CA LEU A 37 -8.67 -2.56 -13.49
C LEU A 37 -10.10 -2.99 -13.08
N ASP A 38 -10.56 -4.14 -13.55
CA ASP A 38 -11.84 -4.75 -13.18
C ASP A 38 -11.91 -5.19 -11.71
N LYS A 39 -10.76 -5.44 -11.08
CA LYS A 39 -10.62 -5.92 -9.69
C LYS A 39 -10.30 -4.81 -8.70
N VAL A 40 -9.63 -3.74 -9.15
CA VAL A 40 -9.14 -2.66 -8.28
C VAL A 40 -10.06 -1.44 -8.22
N ILE A 41 -10.99 -1.28 -9.16
CA ILE A 41 -11.96 -0.18 -9.16
C ILE A 41 -13.26 -0.64 -8.49
N PRO A 42 -13.69 -0.03 -7.37
CA PRO A 42 -14.98 -0.30 -6.77
C PRO A 42 -16.13 0.00 -7.75
N ARG A 43 -17.15 -0.85 -7.72
CA ARG A 43 -18.34 -0.73 -8.55
C ARG A 43 -19.60 -0.74 -7.69
N THR A 44 -20.69 -0.19 -8.21
CA THR A 44 -22.00 -0.30 -7.57
C THR A 44 -22.44 -1.76 -7.45
N PRO A 45 -23.09 -2.15 -6.35
CA PRO A 45 -23.67 -3.48 -6.22
C PRO A 45 -24.99 -3.53 -7.01
N ASP A 46 -24.92 -3.93 -8.27
CA ASP A 46 -26.09 -4.16 -9.13
C ASP A 46 -25.92 -5.47 -9.91
N SER A 47 -27.04 -6.04 -10.34
CA SER A 47 -27.12 -7.38 -10.93
C SER A 47 -26.45 -7.52 -12.31
N VAL A 48 -26.03 -6.40 -12.91
CA VAL A 48 -25.46 -6.35 -14.28
C VAL A 48 -23.97 -5.93 -14.25
N GLY A 49 -23.30 -6.02 -13.09
CA GLY A 49 -21.84 -5.91 -12.99
C GLY A 49 -21.29 -4.55 -12.56
N GLY A 50 -22.14 -3.59 -12.21
CA GLY A 50 -21.79 -2.39 -11.50
C GLY A 50 -21.17 -1.29 -12.35
N ARG A 51 -21.69 -0.06 -12.27
CA ARG A 51 -20.95 1.09 -12.80
C ARG A 51 -19.73 1.39 -11.90
N PRO A 52 -18.56 1.74 -12.47
CA PRO A 52 -17.40 2.13 -11.68
C PRO A 52 -17.70 3.40 -10.88
N LEU A 53 -17.21 3.46 -9.64
CA LEU A 53 -17.44 4.62 -8.76
C LEU A 53 -16.65 5.86 -9.19
N PHE A 54 -15.54 5.69 -9.89
CA PHE A 54 -14.72 6.77 -10.41
C PHE A 54 -13.97 6.36 -11.67
N ALA A 55 -13.56 7.35 -12.46
CA ALA A 55 -12.66 7.14 -13.59
C ALA A 55 -11.20 7.24 -13.11
N VAL A 56 -10.35 6.35 -13.63
CA VAL A 56 -8.91 6.35 -13.33
C VAL A 56 -8.25 7.46 -14.16
N SER A 57 -7.88 8.56 -13.52
CA SER A 57 -7.12 9.63 -14.20
C SER A 57 -5.63 9.28 -14.23
N ARG A 58 -4.98 9.43 -15.40
CA ARG A 58 -3.55 9.14 -15.55
C ARG A 58 -2.67 9.98 -14.62
N GLY A 59 -3.04 11.26 -14.42
CA GLY A 59 -2.31 12.17 -13.53
C GLY A 59 -2.34 11.70 -12.07
N LEU A 60 -3.52 11.38 -11.53
CA LEU A 60 -3.64 10.88 -10.16
C LEU A 60 -2.94 9.53 -9.99
N THR A 61 -3.10 8.61 -10.95
CA THR A 61 -2.40 7.33 -10.91
C THR A 61 -0.88 7.52 -10.92
N GLY A 62 -0.36 8.46 -11.70
CA GLY A 62 1.06 8.82 -11.70
C GLY A 62 1.56 9.33 -10.36
N ALA A 63 0.79 10.20 -9.70
CA ALA A 63 1.11 10.67 -8.34
C ALA A 63 1.14 9.51 -7.32
N VAL A 64 0.18 8.59 -7.40
CA VAL A 64 0.13 7.39 -6.55
C VAL A 64 1.31 6.46 -6.82
N THR A 65 1.67 6.25 -8.09
CA THR A 65 2.88 5.47 -8.48
C THR A 65 4.13 6.04 -7.82
N LEU A 66 4.32 7.37 -7.91
CA LEU A 66 5.47 8.04 -7.31
C LEU A 66 5.46 7.90 -5.79
N ALA A 67 4.31 8.09 -5.14
CA ALA A 67 4.18 7.92 -3.69
C ALA A 67 4.56 6.51 -3.23
N PHE A 68 4.07 5.46 -3.92
CA PHE A 68 4.45 4.09 -3.59
C PHE A 68 5.93 3.79 -3.86
N ALA A 69 6.51 4.33 -4.93
CA ALA A 69 7.94 4.19 -5.20
C ALA A 69 8.78 4.84 -4.11
N MET A 70 8.43 6.05 -3.66
CA MET A 70 9.11 6.73 -2.56
C MET A 70 8.99 5.96 -1.25
N LEU A 71 7.80 5.45 -0.93
CA LEU A 71 7.61 4.61 0.25
C LEU A 71 8.44 3.32 0.15
N ALA A 72 8.53 2.68 -1.01
CA ALA A 72 9.32 1.46 -1.21
C ALA A 72 10.83 1.67 -0.95
N LEU A 73 11.36 2.88 -1.14
CA LEU A 73 12.77 3.21 -0.88
C LEU A 73 13.06 3.49 0.60
N LEU A 74 12.06 4.00 1.34
CA LEU A 74 12.23 4.46 2.72
C LEU A 74 12.80 3.40 3.69
N PRO A 75 12.38 2.12 3.67
CA PRO A 75 12.95 1.10 4.54
C PRO A 75 14.45 0.88 4.31
N GLY A 76 14.87 0.82 3.05
CA GLY A 76 16.29 0.64 2.71
C GLY A 76 17.14 1.86 3.07
N LEU A 77 16.58 3.08 2.97
CA LEU A 77 17.24 4.28 3.50
C LEU A 77 17.37 4.22 5.03
N THR A 78 16.30 3.82 5.72
CA THR A 78 16.26 3.74 7.19
C THR A 78 17.30 2.76 7.75
N LEU A 79 17.52 1.63 7.05
CA LEU A 79 18.48 0.59 7.46
C LEU A 79 19.88 0.74 6.83
N GLY A 80 20.12 1.81 6.05
CA GLY A 80 21.42 2.04 5.40
C GLY A 80 21.77 1.06 4.28
N TRP A 81 20.77 0.41 3.66
CA TRP A 81 20.98 -0.50 2.53
C TRP A 81 21.21 0.22 1.21
N LEU A 82 20.77 1.48 1.12
CA LEU A 82 21.06 2.35 -0.02
C LEU A 82 22.26 3.25 0.28
N PRO A 83 23.05 3.62 -0.75
CA PRO A 83 24.22 4.50 -0.61
C PRO A 83 23.82 5.98 -0.47
N LEU A 84 22.81 6.26 0.37
CA LEU A 84 22.28 7.59 0.66
C LEU A 84 22.07 7.71 2.17
N PRO A 85 22.35 8.88 2.78
CA PRO A 85 22.12 9.05 4.21
C PRO A 85 20.62 8.90 4.53
N PRO A 86 20.25 8.23 5.63
CA PRO A 86 18.87 8.20 6.07
C PRO A 86 18.39 9.63 6.32
N PRO A 87 17.16 10.00 5.92
CA PRO A 87 16.60 11.28 6.32
C PRO A 87 16.48 11.31 7.85
N GLY A 88 16.83 12.43 8.49
CA GLY A 88 16.72 12.57 9.95
C GLY A 88 15.30 12.39 10.49
N MET A 89 14.30 12.45 9.61
CA MET A 89 12.88 12.20 9.89
C MET A 89 12.43 10.78 9.51
N ALA A 90 13.33 9.85 9.17
CA ALA A 90 12.97 8.50 8.73
C ALA A 90 12.00 7.79 9.69
N PRO A 91 12.20 7.80 11.03
CA PRO A 91 11.25 7.19 11.95
C PRO A 91 9.86 7.81 11.85
N THR A 92 9.77 9.15 11.80
CA THR A 92 8.51 9.89 11.66
C THR A 92 7.83 9.60 10.33
N LEU A 93 8.57 9.50 9.23
CA LEU A 93 8.04 9.16 7.92
C LEU A 93 7.50 7.72 7.90
N CYS A 94 8.20 6.78 8.53
CA CYS A 94 7.73 5.40 8.70
C CYS A 94 6.43 5.35 9.52
N LEU A 95 6.33 6.07 10.63
CA LEU A 95 5.10 6.15 11.42
C LEU A 95 3.94 6.80 10.63
N GLY A 96 4.23 7.85 9.84
CA GLY A 96 3.26 8.46 8.94
C GLY A 96 2.75 7.49 7.88
N ALA A 97 3.63 6.70 7.27
CA ALA A 97 3.26 5.65 6.32
C ALA A 97 2.40 4.57 6.99
N ALA A 98 2.80 4.12 8.18
CA ALA A 98 2.04 3.14 8.96
C ALA A 98 0.61 3.65 9.24
N PHE A 99 0.48 4.92 9.65
CA PHE A 99 -0.82 5.55 9.87
C PHE A 99 -1.68 5.57 8.61
N ILE A 100 -1.13 5.95 7.46
CA ILE A 100 -1.86 5.96 6.17
C ILE A 100 -2.38 4.56 5.84
N PHE A 101 -1.57 3.51 6.01
CA PHE A 101 -1.99 2.14 5.76
C PHE A 101 -3.06 1.65 6.75
N VAL A 102 -2.99 2.06 8.03
CA VAL A 102 -4.07 1.79 9.00
C VAL A 102 -5.36 2.46 8.58
N VAL A 103 -5.32 3.75 8.22
CA VAL A 103 -6.51 4.47 7.73
C VAL A 103 -7.09 3.78 6.50
N ARG A 104 -6.25 3.33 5.56
CA ARG A 104 -6.72 2.57 4.39
C ARG A 104 -7.31 1.21 4.76
N ALA A 105 -6.75 0.52 5.77
CA ALA A 105 -7.28 -0.74 6.26
C ALA A 105 -8.63 -0.56 6.98
N ILE A 106 -8.85 0.56 7.68
CA ILE A 106 -10.16 0.94 8.22
C ILE A 106 -11.15 1.16 7.07
N GLY A 107 -10.71 1.91 6.04
CA GLY A 107 -11.46 2.16 4.82
C GLY A 107 -12.57 3.20 4.99
N ASP A 108 -13.61 3.11 4.16
CA ASP A 108 -14.71 4.07 4.07
C ASP A 108 -16.00 3.59 4.77
N PHE A 109 -15.94 2.47 5.50
CA PHE A 109 -17.09 1.79 6.11
C PHE A 109 -18.20 1.37 5.12
N ARG A 110 -17.91 1.39 3.80
CA ARG A 110 -18.89 1.13 2.76
C ARG A 110 -18.36 0.14 1.71
N TYR A 111 -17.35 0.51 0.93
CA TYR A 111 -16.80 -0.28 -0.17
C TYR A 111 -15.46 -0.96 0.17
N CYS A 112 -14.62 -0.37 1.01
CA CYS A 112 -13.27 -0.87 1.28
C CYS A 112 -12.95 -0.96 2.78
N GLY A 113 -11.90 -1.72 3.10
CA GLY A 113 -11.40 -1.87 4.46
C GLY A 113 -12.08 -2.99 5.25
N VAL A 114 -11.64 -3.17 6.49
CA VAL A 114 -12.15 -4.18 7.43
C VAL A 114 -13.65 -4.00 7.67
N PHE A 115 -14.10 -2.75 7.73
CA PHE A 115 -15.49 -2.39 8.05
C PHE A 115 -16.39 -2.20 6.82
N ARG A 116 -15.96 -2.64 5.62
CA ARG A 116 -16.78 -2.57 4.40
C ARG A 116 -18.14 -3.26 4.58
N ARG A 117 -19.22 -2.62 4.13
CA ARG A 117 -20.59 -3.16 4.17
C ARG A 117 -20.96 -3.88 2.88
N ILE A 118 -20.57 -3.32 1.74
CA ILE A 118 -20.80 -3.90 0.41
C ILE A 118 -19.76 -4.99 0.19
N ARG A 119 -20.22 -6.24 0.08
CA ARG A 119 -19.36 -7.44 -0.04
C ARG A 119 -19.60 -8.26 -1.30
N SER A 120 -20.63 -7.94 -2.07
CA SER A 120 -21.07 -8.69 -3.25
C SER A 120 -20.27 -8.39 -4.52
N THR A 121 -19.34 -7.43 -4.49
CA THR A 121 -18.60 -6.99 -5.68
C THR A 121 -17.21 -7.64 -5.77
N THR A 122 -16.68 -7.77 -6.99
CA THR A 122 -15.32 -8.29 -7.24
C THR A 122 -14.26 -7.50 -6.47
N PHE A 123 -14.37 -6.17 -6.42
CA PHE A 123 -13.48 -5.34 -5.63
C PHE A 123 -13.53 -5.70 -4.14
N ALA A 124 -14.73 -5.84 -3.56
CA ALA A 124 -14.86 -6.14 -2.13
C ALA A 124 -14.32 -7.53 -1.77
N HIS A 125 -14.34 -8.46 -2.71
CA HIS A 125 -13.73 -9.78 -2.57
C HIS A 125 -12.20 -9.71 -2.51
N TRP A 126 -11.57 -8.97 -3.43
CA TRP A 126 -10.12 -8.79 -3.45
C TRP A 126 -9.62 -7.89 -2.31
N ASP A 127 -10.41 -6.89 -1.91
CA ASP A 127 -10.11 -6.06 -0.75
C ASP A 127 -10.10 -6.88 0.54
N ALA A 128 -11.00 -7.85 0.67
CA ALA A 128 -11.04 -8.80 1.77
C ALA A 128 -9.80 -9.70 1.86
N ARG A 129 -9.41 -10.28 0.71
CA ARG A 129 -8.43 -11.36 0.65
C ARG A 129 -6.99 -10.88 0.51
N LEU A 130 -6.80 -9.73 -0.09
CA LEU A 130 -5.47 -9.24 -0.48
C LEU A 130 -5.23 -7.81 -0.05
N TYR A 131 -6.08 -6.84 -0.44
CA TYR A 131 -5.72 -5.43 -0.28
C TYR A 131 -5.71 -4.96 1.18
N THR A 132 -6.76 -5.27 1.94
CA THR A 132 -6.84 -4.91 3.37
C THR A 132 -5.79 -5.67 4.20
N PRO A 133 -5.61 -7.01 4.05
CA PRO A 133 -4.51 -7.73 4.71
C PRO A 133 -3.13 -7.15 4.39
N LEU A 134 -2.88 -6.79 3.13
CA LEU A 134 -1.62 -6.19 2.72
C LEU A 134 -1.41 -4.81 3.35
N CYS A 135 -2.46 -3.99 3.46
CA CYS A 135 -2.36 -2.71 4.16
C CYS A 135 -2.03 -2.90 5.65
N LEU A 136 -2.64 -3.88 6.33
CA LEU A 136 -2.31 -4.19 7.74
C LEU A 136 -0.87 -4.69 7.90
N LEU A 137 -0.40 -5.54 6.97
CA LEU A 137 0.98 -5.99 6.94
C LEU A 137 1.96 -4.81 6.76
N LEU A 138 1.70 -3.94 5.79
CA LEU A 138 2.52 -2.76 5.54
C LEU A 138 2.49 -1.81 6.74
N ALA A 139 1.34 -1.60 7.37
CA ALA A 139 1.23 -0.81 8.60
C ALA A 139 2.12 -1.38 9.72
N ALA A 140 2.13 -2.70 9.91
CA ALA A 140 2.99 -3.34 10.91
C ALA A 140 4.49 -3.19 10.54
N CYS A 141 4.86 -3.39 9.27
CA CYS A 141 6.24 -3.25 8.83
C CYS A 141 6.76 -1.82 9.02
N TYR A 142 6.03 -0.81 8.57
CA TYR A 142 6.41 0.59 8.73
C TYR A 142 6.34 1.04 10.20
N GLY A 143 5.37 0.54 10.97
CA GLY A 143 5.29 0.79 12.41
C GLY A 143 6.54 0.29 13.13
N LEU A 144 6.97 -0.95 12.85
CA LEU A 144 8.18 -1.52 13.41
C LEU A 144 9.43 -0.68 13.04
N LEU A 145 9.57 -0.33 11.76
CA LEU A 145 10.69 0.51 11.30
C LEU A 145 10.68 1.91 11.93
N GLY A 146 9.50 2.44 12.27
CA GLY A 146 9.36 3.74 12.92
C GLY A 146 9.70 3.76 14.40
N VAL A 147 9.67 2.61 15.09
CA VAL A 147 9.93 2.52 16.54
C VAL A 147 11.21 1.76 16.90
N ALA A 148 11.76 0.98 15.96
CA ALA A 148 13.00 0.26 16.19
C ALA A 148 14.18 1.24 16.32
N PRO A 149 15.10 0.99 17.27
CA PRO A 149 16.34 1.75 17.37
C PRO A 149 17.27 1.29 16.24
N HIS A 150 17.63 2.22 15.35
CA HIS A 150 18.54 2.00 14.22
C HIS A 150 19.80 2.84 14.39
#